data_AF-A0A352VGZ5-F1
#
_entry.id   AF-A0A352VGZ5-F1
#
_cell.length_a   1.000
_cell.length_b   1.000
_cell.length_c   1.000
_cell.angle_alpha   90.00
_cell.angle_beta   90.00
_cell.angle_gamma   90.00
#
_symmetry.space_group_name_H-M   'P 1'
#
loop_
_entity.id
_entity.type
_entity.pdbx_description
1 polymer ?
#
loop_
_entity_poly.entity_id
_entity_poly.type
_entity_poly.pdbx_seq_one_letter_code
_entity_poly.pdbx_strand_id
1 'polypeptide(L)'
;FWQYRRNLPNDLTYGASAPVNRGFGMLGESLFMVTLDAHLVSLDRKTGSVLWDIELADYHVGYAATMAPLVIDGKVIVGISG
;
A
#
# COMPACT_ATOMS: atom_id res chain seq x y z
N PHE A 1 -12.36 1.37 -17.14
CA PHE A 1 -11.37 2.19 -16.42
C PHE A 1 -11.94 2.54 -15.06
N TRP A 2 -11.13 2.51 -14.00
CA TRP A 2 -11.54 2.78 -12.61
C TRP A 2 -10.46 3.63 -11.91
N GLN A 3 -10.80 4.18 -10.75
CA GLN A 3 -9.89 4.94 -9.90
C GLN A 3 -10.04 4.52 -8.44
N TYR A 4 -8.90 4.32 -7.77
CA TYR A 4 -8.80 4.17 -6.33
C TYR A 4 -8.16 5.42 -5.74
N ARG A 5 -8.68 5.91 -4.60
CA ARG A 5 -8.10 7.00 -3.82
C ARG A 5 -8.13 6.62 -2.36
N ARG A 6 -6.95 6.60 -1.74
CA ARG A 6 -6.81 6.48 -0.29
C ARG A 6 -6.81 7.87 0.32
N ASN A 7 -7.66 8.09 1.32
CA ASN A 7 -7.56 9.26 2.18
C ASN A 7 -6.52 8.94 3.25
N LEU A 8 -5.42 9.70 3.27
CA LEU A 8 -4.39 9.55 4.29
C LEU A 8 -4.76 10.38 5.52
N PRO A 9 -4.34 9.98 6.73
CA PRO A 9 -4.44 10.80 7.92
C PRO A 9 -3.73 12.15 7.73
N ASN A 10 -4.23 13.20 8.38
CA ASN A 10 -3.60 14.53 8.32
C ASN A 10 -2.35 14.63 9.22
N ASP A 11 -2.12 13.64 10.08
CA ASP A 11 -1.07 13.58 11.09
C ASP A 11 -0.02 12.50 10.78
N LEU A 12 0.21 12.22 9.48
CA LEU A 12 1.28 11.34 9.04
C LEU A 12 2.64 11.78 9.62
N THR A 13 3.32 10.84 10.25
CA THR A 13 4.66 11.05 10.84
C THR A 13 5.79 10.90 9.82
N TYR A 14 5.52 10.20 8.71
CA TYR A 14 6.48 9.93 7.63
C TYR A 14 5.89 10.29 6.26
N GLY A 15 6.71 10.90 5.40
CA GLY A 15 6.38 11.11 3.98
C GLY A 15 5.32 12.18 3.69
N ALA A 16 4.86 12.95 4.69
CA ALA A 16 3.83 13.98 4.51
C ALA A 16 4.25 15.12 3.57
N SER A 17 5.51 15.57 3.64
CA SER A 17 6.04 16.68 2.82
C SER A 17 6.42 16.29 1.39
N ALA A 18 6.68 15.00 1.16
CA ALA A 18 7.09 14.46 -0.13
C ALA A 18 6.53 13.03 -0.28
N PRO A 19 5.22 12.89 -0.54
CA PRO A 19 4.59 11.59 -0.64
C PRO A 19 5.11 10.84 -1.87
N VAL A 20 5.62 9.63 -1.65
CA VAL A 20 6.12 8.76 -2.72
C VAL A 20 5.55 7.35 -2.59
N ASN A 21 5.27 6.73 -3.73
CA ASN A 21 4.90 5.33 -3.83
C ASN A 21 5.65 4.73 -5.03
N ARG A 22 6.39 3.64 -4.82
CA ARG A 22 7.25 3.05 -5.86
C ARG A 22 6.53 2.10 -6.81
N GLY A 23 5.23 1.86 -6.63
CA GLY A 23 4.40 1.12 -7.58
C GLY A 23 3.63 -0.04 -6.95
N PHE A 24 3.19 -0.94 -7.82
CA PHE A 24 2.28 -2.04 -7.51
C PHE A 24 2.94 -3.40 -7.75
N GLY A 25 2.49 -4.40 -6.99
CA GLY A 25 2.67 -5.82 -7.33
C GLY A 25 1.36 -6.40 -7.90
N MET A 26 1.44 -7.50 -8.65
CA MET A 26 0.25 -8.16 -9.21
C MET A 26 0.34 -9.68 -9.04
N LEU A 27 -0.75 -10.30 -8.58
CA LEU A 27 -0.91 -11.75 -8.50
C LEU A 27 -2.32 -12.10 -8.97
N GLY A 28 -2.44 -12.77 -10.12
CA GLY A 28 -3.73 -13.07 -10.72
C GLY A 28 -4.54 -11.80 -11.03
N GLU A 29 -5.74 -11.70 -10.46
CA GLU A 29 -6.65 -10.55 -10.65
C GLU A 29 -6.50 -9.49 -9.54
N SER A 30 -5.53 -9.64 -8.65
CA SER A 30 -5.28 -8.72 -7.53
C SER A 30 -4.07 -7.83 -7.81
N LEU A 31 -4.24 -6.53 -7.59
CA LEU A 31 -3.16 -5.54 -7.53
C LEU A 31 -2.88 -5.20 -6.06
N PHE A 32 -1.60 -5.13 -5.69
CA PHE A 32 -1.16 -4.80 -4.34
C PHE A 32 -0.41 -3.49 -4.33
N MET A 33 -0.72 -2.62 -3.38
CA MET A 33 0.05 -1.41 -3.10
C MET A 33 0.22 -1.21 -1.60
N VAL A 34 1.34 -0.62 -1.22
CA VAL A 34 1.55 -0.14 0.14
C VAL A 34 1.20 1.34 0.27
N THR A 35 1.03 1.83 1.50
CA THR A 35 0.56 3.18 1.78
C THR A 35 1.40 3.90 2.84
N LEU A 36 1.31 5.23 2.86
CA LEU A 36 2.08 6.08 3.79
C LEU A 36 1.63 5.97 5.25
N ASP A 37 0.38 5.58 5.49
CA ASP A 37 -0.14 5.22 6.82
C ASP A 37 0.15 3.74 7.18
N ALA A 38 1.11 3.12 6.51
CA ALA A 38 1.62 1.77 6.79
C ALA A 38 0.61 0.63 6.58
N HIS A 39 -0.15 0.66 5.49
CA HIS A 39 -1.00 -0.47 5.08
C HIS A 39 -0.49 -1.18 3.82
N LEU A 40 -0.92 -2.44 3.65
CA LEU A 40 -0.94 -3.17 2.39
C LEU A 40 -2.40 -3.32 1.94
N VAL A 41 -2.70 -2.80 0.74
CA VAL A 41 -4.04 -2.84 0.14
C VAL A 41 -4.03 -3.77 -1.06
N SER A 42 -5.05 -4.63 -1.15
CA SER A 42 -5.35 -5.41 -2.35
C SER A 42 -6.57 -4.86 -3.07
N LEU A 43 -6.43 -4.66 -4.37
CA LEU A 43 -7.48 -4.15 -5.25
C LEU A 43 -7.84 -5.20 -6.31
N ASP A 44 -9.11 -5.29 -6.68
CA ASP A 44 -9.53 -5.98 -7.88
C ASP A 44 -9.04 -5.21 -9.12
N ARG A 45 -8.28 -5.86 -9.99
CA ARG A 45 -7.66 -5.21 -11.17
C ARG A 45 -8.69 -4.72 -12.20
N LYS A 46 -9.89 -5.30 -12.24
CA LYS A 46 -10.95 -4.97 -13.21
C LYS A 46 -11.85 -3.86 -12.72
N THR A 47 -12.15 -3.81 -11.42
CA THR A 47 -13.11 -2.85 -10.83
C THR A 47 -12.45 -1.75 -10.02
N GLY A 48 -11.24 -1.97 -9.49
CA GLY A 48 -10.60 -1.07 -8.54
C GLY A 48 -11.14 -1.18 -7.11
N SER A 49 -12.04 -2.13 -6.84
CA SER A 49 -12.61 -2.34 -5.52
C SER A 49 -11.55 -2.87 -4.56
N VAL A 50 -11.57 -2.40 -3.32
CA VAL A 50 -10.73 -2.95 -2.25
C VAL A 50 -11.22 -4.36 -1.93
N LEU A 51 -10.35 -5.35 -2.12
CA LEU A 51 -10.61 -6.74 -1.74
C LEU A 51 -10.30 -6.94 -0.25
N TRP A 52 -9.22 -6.33 0.22
CA TRP A 52 -8.83 -6.28 1.63
C TRP A 52 -7.79 -5.17 1.87
N ASP A 53 -7.65 -4.79 3.13
CA ASP A 53 -6.73 -3.78 3.63
C ASP A 53 -6.14 -4.27 4.96
N ILE A 54 -4.82 -4.31 5.08
CA ILE A 54 -4.11 -4.83 6.25
C ILE A 54 -3.11 -3.77 6.74
N GLU A 55 -3.19 -3.44 8.02
CA GLU A 55 -2.18 -2.62 8.71
C GLU A 55 -0.88 -3.42 8.88
N LEU A 56 0.25 -2.82 8.49
CA LEU A 56 1.59 -3.40 8.60
C LEU A 56 2.27 -3.00 9.91
N ALA A 57 2.07 -1.75 10.36
CA ALA A 57 2.51 -1.25 11.66
C ALA A 57 1.81 0.07 12.00
N ASP A 58 1.98 0.50 13.25
CA ASP A 58 1.48 1.78 13.74
C ASP A 58 2.25 2.97 13.11
N TYR A 59 1.58 3.75 12.28
CA TYR A 59 2.20 4.93 11.65
C TYR A 59 2.47 6.06 12.66
N HIS A 60 1.83 6.08 13.83
CA HIS A 60 2.06 7.14 14.84
C HIS A 60 3.47 7.10 15.45
N VAL A 61 4.18 5.98 15.30
CA VAL A 61 5.56 5.81 15.80
C VAL A 61 6.62 5.86 14.69
N GLY A 62 6.29 6.42 13.52
CA GLY A 62 7.24 6.70 12.45
C GLY A 62 7.22 5.71 11.29
N TYR A 63 6.39 4.66 11.36
CA TYR A 63 6.31 3.67 10.30
C TYR A 63 5.52 4.14 9.08
N ALA A 64 5.98 3.75 7.89
CA ALA A 64 5.29 3.92 6.61
C ALA A 64 5.74 2.85 5.60
N ALA A 65 5.01 2.67 4.51
CA ALA A 65 5.43 1.74 3.46
C ALA A 65 5.38 2.40 2.08
N THR A 66 6.51 2.35 1.37
CA THR A 66 6.72 3.11 0.12
C THR A 66 7.27 2.27 -1.03
N MET A 67 7.67 1.02 -0.77
CA MET A 67 8.26 0.09 -1.73
C MET A 67 7.17 -0.66 -2.51
N ALA A 68 7.34 -0.85 -3.82
CA ALA A 68 6.43 -1.68 -4.59
C ALA A 68 6.44 -3.13 -4.05
N PRO A 69 5.29 -3.78 -3.87
CA PRO A 69 5.25 -5.18 -3.45
C PRO A 69 5.94 -6.12 -4.44
N LEU A 70 6.73 -7.07 -3.93
CA LEU A 70 7.33 -8.15 -4.71
C LEU A 70 6.41 -9.37 -4.67
N VAL A 71 6.02 -9.85 -5.85
CA VAL A 71 5.22 -11.08 -5.98
C VAL A 71 6.13 -12.22 -6.41
N ILE A 72 6.20 -13.30 -5.62
CA ILE A 72 7.01 -14.48 -5.89
C ILE A 72 6.34 -15.73 -5.31
N ASP A 73 6.28 -16.82 -6.08
CA ASP A 73 5.74 -18.13 -5.65
C ASP A 73 4.39 -18.05 -4.91
N GLY A 74 3.46 -17.29 -5.50
CA GLY A 74 2.12 -17.07 -4.95
C GLY A 74 2.06 -16.24 -3.67
N LYS A 75 3.16 -15.57 -3.29
CA LYS A 75 3.26 -14.73 -2.10
C LYS A 75 3.48 -13.28 -2.49
N VAL A 76 3.03 -12.38 -1.62
CA VAL A 76 3.24 -10.93 -1.72
C VAL A 76 4.16 -10.54 -0.58
N ILE A 77 5.36 -10.05 -0.92
CA ILE A 77 6.38 -9.63 0.03
C ILE A 77 6.44 -8.10 0.01
N VAL A 78 6.32 -7.49 1.19
CA VAL A 78 6.40 -6.04 1.38
C VAL A 78 7.39 -5.71 2.49
N GLY A 79 8.08 -4.59 2.34
CA GLY A 79 8.92 -4.02 3.38
C GLY A 79 8.24 -2.83 4.05
N ILE A 80 8.74 -2.46 5.22
CA ILE A 80 8.32 -1.28 5.97
C ILE A 80 9.48 -0.29 6.10
N SER A 81 9.15 0.99 6.19
CA SER A 81 10.05 2.14 6.41
C SER A 81 9.75 2.68 7.80
N GLY A 82 10.76 3.16 8.54
CA GLY A 82 10.62 3.73 9.88
C GLY A 82 11.98 4.07 10.46
#